data_AF-A0A2H6A2C2-F1
#
_entry.id   AF-A0A2H6A2C2-F1
#
_cell.length_a   1.000
_cell.length_b   1.000
_cell.length_c   1.000
_cell.angle_alpha   90.00
_cell.angle_beta   90.00
_cell.angle_gamma   90.00
#
_symmetry.space_group_name_H-M   'P 1'
#
loop_
_entity.id
_entity.type
_entity.pdbx_description
1 polymer ?
#
loop_
_entity_poly.entity_id
_entity_poly.type
_entity_poly.pdbx_seq_one_letter_code
_entity_poly.pdbx_strand_id
1 'polypeptide(L)'
;MGLTIRPSNPALESVGRVLAANREQLVSRWARWIGDRMSQAPQVRRPTVERQLRLLVDILVEMTGPLRRRITELWFDACEFYGQTAATRGLAAGEVVEEVQHLREILIRDLAEIIAALPARYSMATFLRLNRLLDRGIAHAVVGYTDALVQLLFAQRGVLLAEQGPSEEKILDRLQQLEAELEAFRRSAH
;
A
#
# COMPACT_ATOMS: atom_id res chain seq x y z
N MET A 1 4.19 -30.55 -4.86
CA MET A 1 5.49 -30.07 -4.34
C MET A 1 5.23 -29.22 -3.11
N GLY A 2 5.59 -29.71 -1.92
CA GLY A 2 5.38 -28.98 -0.66
C GLY A 2 6.27 -27.74 -0.60
N LEU A 3 5.67 -26.56 -0.58
CA LEU A 3 6.40 -25.29 -0.46
C LEU A 3 6.82 -25.12 1.00
N THR A 4 8.12 -25.26 1.27
CA THR A 4 8.68 -25.03 2.60
C THR A 4 8.61 -23.54 2.92
N ILE A 5 7.72 -23.15 3.83
CA ILE A 5 7.66 -21.79 4.37
C ILE A 5 8.93 -21.57 5.19
N ARG A 6 9.82 -20.70 4.72
CA ARG A 6 11.05 -20.36 5.44
C ARG A 6 10.72 -19.35 6.55
N PRO A 7 11.12 -19.58 7.81
CA PRO A 7 10.84 -18.65 8.90
C PRO A 7 11.42 -17.25 8.61
N SER A 8 10.73 -16.22 9.08
CA SER A 8 11.22 -14.85 8.97
C SER A 8 12.29 -14.60 10.02
N ASN A 9 13.06 -13.51 9.86
CA ASN A 9 13.99 -13.11 10.92
C ASN A 9 13.14 -12.74 12.15
N PRO A 10 13.41 -13.25 13.37
CA PRO A 10 12.60 -12.97 14.56
C PRO A 10 12.42 -11.48 14.84
N ALA A 11 13.38 -10.63 14.46
CA ALA A 11 13.27 -9.18 14.56
C ALA A 11 12.24 -8.55 13.59
N LEU A 12 12.09 -9.15 12.40
CA LEU A 12 11.08 -8.71 11.44
C LEU A 12 9.69 -9.23 11.83
N GLU A 13 9.62 -10.43 12.41
CA GLU A 13 8.37 -10.98 12.96
C GLU A 13 7.87 -10.19 14.18
N SER A 14 8.77 -9.70 15.05
CA SER A 14 8.37 -8.81 16.16
C SER A 14 7.80 -7.50 15.65
N VAL A 15 8.40 -6.92 14.60
CA VAL A 15 7.84 -5.73 13.94
C VAL A 15 6.47 -6.04 13.33
N GLY A 16 6.32 -7.17 12.64
CA GLY A 16 5.04 -7.57 12.07
C GLY A 16 3.92 -7.72 13.08
N ARG A 17 4.23 -8.24 14.28
CA ARG A 17 3.27 -8.31 15.38
C ARG A 17 2.82 -6.93 15.88
N VAL A 18 3.75 -5.98 16.00
CA VAL A 18 3.41 -4.60 16.39
C VAL A 18 2.56 -3.93 15.32
N LEU A 19 2.90 -4.10 14.04
CA LEU A 19 2.12 -3.57 12.92
C LEU A 19 0.70 -4.16 12.88
N ALA A 20 0.58 -5.48 13.07
CA ALA A 20 -0.71 -6.15 13.13
C ALA A 20 -1.56 -5.64 14.31
N ALA A 21 -0.96 -5.48 15.49
CA ALA A 21 -1.64 -4.98 16.69
C ALA A 21 -2.11 -3.52 16.53
N ASN A 22 -1.35 -2.69 15.82
CA ASN A 22 -1.65 -1.27 15.62
C ASN A 22 -2.35 -0.97 14.28
N ARG A 23 -2.71 -2.00 13.49
CA ARG A 23 -3.25 -1.87 12.12
C ARG A 23 -4.37 -0.85 12.02
N GLU A 24 -5.42 -0.97 12.84
CA GLU A 24 -6.58 -0.06 12.78
C GLU A 24 -6.18 1.38 13.09
N GLN A 25 -5.25 1.57 14.03
CA GLN A 25 -4.77 2.89 14.40
C GLN A 25 -3.93 3.52 13.28
N LEU A 26 -3.07 2.73 12.64
CA LEU A 26 -2.30 3.13 11.46
C LEU A 26 -3.23 3.61 10.34
N VAL A 27 -4.21 2.78 9.97
CA VAL A 27 -5.19 3.10 8.93
C VAL A 27 -5.99 4.34 9.29
N SER A 28 -6.48 4.44 10.53
CA SER A 28 -7.28 5.58 11.00
C SER A 28 -6.51 6.90 10.95
N ARG A 29 -5.24 6.91 11.39
CA ARG A 29 -4.40 8.12 11.35
C ARG A 29 -4.11 8.54 9.91
N TRP A 30 -3.77 7.58 9.06
CA TRP A 30 -3.48 7.86 7.66
C TRP A 30 -4.72 8.35 6.90
N ALA A 31 -5.85 7.68 7.07
CA ALA A 31 -7.14 8.07 6.51
C ALA A 31 -7.60 9.46 6.96
N ARG A 32 -7.38 9.80 8.24
CA ARG A 32 -7.68 11.14 8.76
C ARG A 32 -6.83 12.19 8.05
N TRP A 33 -5.51 11.98 7.99
CA TRP A 33 -4.58 12.91 7.34
C TRP A 33 -4.91 13.12 5.85
N ILE A 34 -5.23 12.05 5.12
CA ILE A 34 -5.68 12.14 3.73
C ILE A 34 -7.02 12.89 3.66
N GLY A 35 -7.99 12.48 4.47
CA GLY A 35 -9.34 13.05 4.48
C GLY A 35 -9.38 14.55 4.76
N ASP A 36 -8.50 15.05 5.63
CA ASP A 36 -8.38 16.48 5.94
C ASP A 36 -7.87 17.29 4.72
N ARG A 37 -7.20 16.63 3.76
CA ARG A 37 -6.69 17.21 2.51
C ARG A 37 -7.57 16.92 1.29
N MET A 38 -8.59 16.05 1.39
CA MET A 38 -9.51 15.69 0.31
C MET A 38 -10.54 16.80 -0.04
N SER A 39 -10.12 18.06 -0.09
CA SER A 39 -11.00 19.21 -0.32
C SER A 39 -11.37 19.43 -1.79
N GLN A 40 -10.78 18.69 -2.76
CA GLN A 40 -10.81 19.07 -4.18
C GLN A 40 -11.29 18.04 -5.23
N ALA A 41 -11.80 16.84 -4.88
CA ALA A 41 -12.36 15.94 -5.93
C ALA A 41 -13.30 14.83 -5.40
N PRO A 42 -14.60 14.79 -5.77
CA PRO A 42 -15.57 13.82 -5.25
C PRO A 42 -15.78 12.58 -6.14
N GLN A 43 -14.87 12.23 -7.06
CA GLN A 43 -15.07 11.08 -7.95
C GLN A 43 -14.92 9.73 -7.25
N VAL A 44 -14.10 9.67 -6.19
CA VAL A 44 -13.91 8.48 -5.36
C VAL A 44 -14.30 8.82 -3.94
N ARG A 45 -15.22 8.05 -3.34
CA ARG A 45 -15.70 8.32 -1.98
C ARG A 45 -14.62 7.94 -0.97
N ARG A 46 -14.60 8.68 0.14
CA ARG A 46 -13.71 8.44 1.27
C ARG A 46 -13.67 6.98 1.75
N PRO A 47 -14.80 6.25 1.91
CA PRO A 47 -14.77 4.85 2.33
C PRO A 47 -13.99 3.93 1.38
N THR A 48 -14.00 4.22 0.07
CA THR A 48 -13.25 3.47 -0.94
C THR A 48 -11.75 3.66 -0.74
N VAL A 49 -11.32 4.91 -0.50
CA VAL A 49 -9.92 5.23 -0.17
C VAL A 49 -9.50 4.55 1.13
N GLU A 50 -10.29 4.69 2.21
CA GLU A 50 -9.99 4.05 3.50
C GLU A 50 -9.82 2.53 3.39
N ARG A 51 -10.60 1.88 2.52
CA ARG A 51 -10.51 0.46 2.25
C ARG A 51 -9.23 0.11 1.47
N GLN A 52 -8.79 0.95 0.52
CA GLN A 52 -7.47 0.80 -0.11
C GLN A 52 -6.31 0.97 0.88
N LEU A 53 -6.36 1.98 1.77
CA LEU A 53 -5.33 2.20 2.79
C LEU A 53 -5.23 0.98 3.71
N ARG A 54 -6.38 0.41 4.10
CA ARG A 54 -6.45 -0.82 4.88
C ARG A 54 -5.77 -1.99 4.18
N LEU A 55 -6.06 -2.21 2.89
CA LEU A 55 -5.42 -3.25 2.08
C LEU A 55 -3.89 -3.06 2.04
N LEU A 56 -3.40 -1.84 1.82
CA LEU A 56 -1.97 -1.56 1.80
C LEU A 56 -1.30 -1.88 3.14
N VAL A 57 -1.93 -1.50 4.27
CA VAL A 57 -1.41 -1.82 5.60
C VAL A 57 -1.44 -3.33 5.86
N ASP A 58 -2.50 -4.03 5.44
CA ASP A 58 -2.56 -5.49 5.54
C ASP A 58 -1.42 -6.19 4.81
N ILE A 59 -1.20 -5.81 3.55
CA ILE A 59 -0.10 -6.38 2.76
C ILE A 59 1.24 -6.06 3.44
N LEU A 60 1.42 -4.84 3.96
CA LEU A 60 2.63 -4.43 4.65
C LEU A 60 2.88 -5.28 5.92
N VAL A 61 1.83 -5.60 6.69
CA VAL A 61 1.93 -6.54 7.83
C VAL A 61 2.46 -7.89 7.34
N GLU A 62 1.86 -8.46 6.30
CA GLU A 62 2.30 -9.74 5.75
C GLU A 62 3.72 -9.69 5.15
N MET A 63 4.16 -8.53 4.64
CA MET A 63 5.52 -8.33 4.09
C MET A 63 6.61 -8.39 5.16
N THR A 64 6.23 -8.22 6.43
CA THR A 64 7.12 -8.46 7.59
C THR A 64 7.07 -9.90 8.10
N GLY A 65 6.10 -10.68 7.64
CA GLY A 65 5.89 -12.08 7.97
C GLY A 65 6.60 -13.08 7.03
N PRO A 66 6.34 -14.38 7.21
CA PRO A 66 6.93 -15.45 6.38
C PRO A 66 6.41 -15.44 4.93
N LEU A 67 5.23 -14.84 4.70
CA LEU A 67 4.61 -14.75 3.38
C LEU A 67 5.27 -13.74 2.44
N ARG A 68 6.16 -12.87 2.93
CA ARG A 68 6.76 -11.75 2.19
C ARG A 68 7.12 -12.04 0.73
N ARG A 69 7.72 -13.20 0.45
CA ARG A 69 8.19 -13.55 -0.91
C ARG A 69 7.05 -13.82 -1.87
N ARG A 70 5.93 -14.33 -1.37
CA ARG A 70 4.76 -14.72 -2.15
C ARG A 70 3.87 -13.51 -2.47
N ILE A 71 3.85 -12.53 -1.57
CA ILE A 71 3.00 -11.34 -1.66
C ILE A 71 3.75 -10.08 -2.11
N THR A 72 5.03 -10.20 -2.49
CA THR A 72 5.81 -9.04 -2.98
C THR A 72 5.18 -8.45 -4.24
N GLU A 73 4.73 -9.28 -5.17
CA GLU A 73 4.04 -8.80 -6.37
C GLU A 73 2.70 -8.15 -6.01
N LEU A 74 1.94 -8.73 -5.08
CA LEU A 74 0.69 -8.14 -4.59
C LEU A 74 0.90 -6.75 -3.95
N TRP A 75 2.02 -6.53 -3.27
CA TRP A 75 2.41 -5.20 -2.77
C TRP A 75 2.61 -4.21 -3.91
N PHE A 76 3.30 -4.62 -4.99
CA PHE A 76 3.53 -3.76 -6.15
C PHE A 76 2.23 -3.42 -6.87
N ASP A 77 1.38 -4.42 -7.13
CA ASP A 77 0.08 -4.25 -7.77
C ASP A 77 -0.84 -3.33 -6.96
N ALA A 78 -0.87 -3.48 -5.63
CA ALA A 78 -1.68 -2.65 -4.76
C ALA A 78 -1.17 -1.19 -4.72
N CYS A 79 0.16 -0.98 -4.71
CA CYS A 79 0.74 0.35 -4.80
C CYS A 79 0.49 1.02 -6.15
N GLU A 80 0.65 0.30 -7.25
CA GLU A 80 0.34 0.79 -8.60
C GLU A 80 -1.13 1.19 -8.71
N PHE A 81 -2.03 0.33 -8.25
CA PHE A 81 -3.47 0.59 -8.21
C PHE A 81 -3.83 1.81 -7.33
N TYR A 82 -3.12 2.00 -6.21
CA TYR A 82 -3.27 3.20 -5.38
C TYR A 82 -2.90 4.47 -6.16
N GLY A 83 -1.81 4.42 -6.93
CA GLY A 83 -1.39 5.50 -7.83
C GLY A 83 -2.43 5.84 -8.90
N GLN A 84 -2.99 4.82 -9.57
CA GLN A 84 -4.06 4.98 -10.54
C GLN A 84 -5.31 5.63 -9.92
N THR A 85 -5.66 5.20 -8.70
CA THR A 85 -6.77 5.78 -7.95
C THR A 85 -6.48 7.22 -7.54
N ALA A 86 -5.23 7.55 -7.20
CA ALA A 86 -4.81 8.91 -6.89
C ALA A 86 -4.95 9.85 -8.11
N ALA A 87 -4.60 9.39 -9.31
CA ALA A 87 -4.85 10.14 -10.54
C ALA A 87 -6.36 10.38 -10.76
N THR A 88 -7.20 9.38 -10.47
CA THR A 88 -8.68 9.50 -10.55
C THR A 88 -9.24 10.46 -9.51
N ARG A 89 -8.62 10.53 -8.32
CA ARG A 89 -8.88 11.53 -7.29
C ARG A 89 -8.33 12.92 -7.64
N GLY A 90 -7.67 13.10 -8.78
CA GLY A 90 -7.16 14.40 -9.24
C GLY A 90 -5.93 14.92 -8.47
N LEU A 91 -5.22 14.05 -7.75
CA LEU A 91 -3.98 14.42 -7.06
C LEU A 91 -2.90 14.78 -8.07
N ALA A 92 -1.96 15.64 -7.70
CA ALA A 92 -0.67 15.76 -8.37
C ALA A 92 0.27 14.60 -7.99
N ALA A 93 1.25 14.29 -8.85
CA ALA A 93 2.23 13.23 -8.58
C ALA A 93 2.95 13.41 -7.23
N GLY A 94 3.30 14.66 -6.89
CA GLY A 94 3.92 14.99 -5.60
C GLY A 94 3.03 14.66 -4.41
N GLU A 95 1.72 14.84 -4.53
CA GLU A 95 0.75 14.54 -3.48
C GLU A 95 0.62 13.03 -3.25
N VAL A 96 0.69 12.21 -4.32
CA VAL A 96 0.73 10.74 -4.19
C VAL A 96 1.95 10.30 -3.38
N VAL A 97 3.12 10.90 -3.65
CA VAL A 97 4.34 10.65 -2.90
C VAL A 97 4.16 11.09 -1.45
N GLU A 98 3.62 12.29 -1.20
CA GLU A 98 3.36 12.79 0.16
C GLU A 98 2.44 11.86 0.96
N GLU A 99 1.37 11.34 0.36
CA GLU A 99 0.46 10.40 1.03
C GLU A 99 1.19 9.15 1.52
N VAL A 100 2.07 8.56 0.70
CA VAL A 100 2.84 7.36 1.08
C VAL A 100 4.00 7.70 2.02
N GLN A 101 4.61 8.89 1.89
CA GLN A 101 5.62 9.37 2.83
C GLN A 101 5.02 9.61 4.22
N HIS A 102 3.76 10.07 4.29
CA HIS A 102 3.08 10.18 5.57
C HIS A 102 2.89 8.82 6.25
N LEU A 103 2.58 7.75 5.49
CA LEU A 103 2.59 6.39 6.03
C LEU A 103 3.96 6.03 6.64
N ARG A 104 5.07 6.39 5.99
CA ARG A 104 6.42 6.19 6.55
C ARG A 104 6.58 6.88 7.90
N GLU A 105 6.13 8.13 8.03
CA GLU A 105 6.20 8.88 9.29
C GLU A 105 5.42 8.20 10.42
N ILE A 106 4.21 7.72 10.13
CA ILE A 106 3.39 7.00 11.11
C ILE A 106 4.10 5.70 11.51
N LEU A 107 4.59 4.92 10.54
CA LEU A 107 5.32 3.67 10.80
C LEU A 107 6.57 3.89 11.63
N ILE A 108 7.36 4.94 11.35
CA ILE A 108 8.55 5.27 12.14
C ILE A 108 8.18 5.54 13.59
N ARG A 109 7.11 6.32 13.83
CA ARG A 109 6.66 6.62 15.20
C ARG A 109 6.20 5.36 15.93
N ASP A 110 5.37 4.55 15.28
CA ASP A 110 4.77 3.35 15.90
C ASP A 110 5.79 2.20 16.08
N LEU A 111 6.86 2.18 15.29
CA LEU A 111 7.92 1.18 15.39
C LEU A 111 9.17 1.65 16.15
N ALA A 112 9.26 2.91 16.55
CA ALA A 112 10.46 3.48 17.15
C ALA A 112 10.92 2.68 18.37
N GLU A 113 10.02 2.39 19.30
CA GLU A 113 10.33 1.68 20.54
C GLU A 113 10.80 0.24 20.28
N ILE A 114 10.09 -0.51 19.43
CA ILE A 114 10.46 -1.89 19.12
C ILE A 114 11.79 -1.95 18.34
N ILE A 115 12.03 -1.01 17.43
CA ILE A 115 13.29 -0.93 16.67
C ILE A 115 14.45 -0.57 17.59
N ALA A 116 14.25 0.33 18.56
CA ALA A 116 15.27 0.71 19.54
C ALA A 116 15.61 -0.43 20.52
N ALA A 117 14.65 -1.30 20.83
CA ALA A 117 14.86 -2.46 21.70
C ALA A 117 15.62 -3.62 21.02
N LEU A 118 15.76 -3.62 19.68
CA LEU A 118 16.50 -4.65 18.95
C LEU A 118 18.01 -4.45 19.07
N PRO A 119 18.82 -5.53 19.07
CA PRO A 119 20.27 -5.40 18.92
C PRO A 119 20.62 -4.61 17.66
N ALA A 120 21.63 -3.74 17.73
CA ALA A 120 21.93 -2.74 16.69
C ALA A 120 21.95 -3.30 15.25
N ARG A 121 22.55 -4.48 15.04
CA ARG A 121 22.59 -5.15 13.73
C ARG A 121 21.20 -5.51 13.18
N TYR A 122 20.27 -5.90 14.03
CA TYR A 122 18.90 -6.25 13.65
C TYR A 122 18.02 -5.02 13.54
N SER A 123 18.22 -4.02 14.40
CA SER A 123 17.55 -2.73 14.35
C SER A 123 17.77 -2.05 12.98
N MET A 124 19.04 -1.84 12.61
CA MET A 124 19.41 -1.22 11.33
C MET A 124 18.92 -2.04 10.13
N ALA A 125 19.10 -3.37 10.16
CA ALA A 125 18.66 -4.23 9.07
C ALA A 125 17.13 -4.21 8.88
N THR A 126 16.37 -4.13 9.97
CA THR A 126 14.90 -4.07 9.95
C THR A 126 14.44 -2.71 9.41
N PHE A 127 15.01 -1.62 9.93
CA PHE A 127 14.72 -0.27 9.45
C PHE A 127 15.02 -0.11 7.95
N LEU A 128 16.19 -0.55 7.47
CA LEU A 128 16.54 -0.47 6.05
C LEU A 128 15.62 -1.32 5.16
N ARG A 129 15.15 -2.47 5.65
CA ARG A 129 14.21 -3.32 4.90
C ARG A 129 12.84 -2.66 4.76
N LEU A 130 12.32 -2.08 5.83
CA LEU A 130 11.05 -1.34 5.80
C LEU A 130 11.14 -0.12 4.88
N ASN A 131 12.24 0.64 4.96
CA ASN A 131 12.46 1.77 4.06
C ASN A 131 12.47 1.32 2.60
N ARG A 132 13.23 0.27 2.25
CA ARG A 132 13.25 -0.26 0.88
C ARG A 132 11.89 -0.76 0.41
N LEU A 133 11.07 -1.32 1.30
CA LEU A 133 9.72 -1.76 0.98
C LEU A 133 8.84 -0.57 0.59
N LEU A 134 8.86 0.48 1.41
CA LEU A 134 8.12 1.71 1.17
C LEU A 134 8.65 2.46 -0.06
N ASP A 135 9.97 2.56 -0.24
CA ASP A 135 10.57 3.22 -1.41
C ASP A 135 10.14 2.53 -2.72
N ARG A 136 10.08 1.20 -2.73
CA ARG A 136 9.52 0.46 -3.88
C ARG A 136 8.03 0.70 -4.04
N GLY A 137 7.26 0.70 -2.96
CA GLY A 137 5.83 1.01 -3.01
C GLY A 137 5.57 2.40 -3.61
N ILE A 138 6.34 3.41 -3.20
CA ILE A 138 6.29 4.76 -3.77
C ILE A 138 6.58 4.73 -5.27
N ALA A 139 7.64 4.03 -5.68
CA ALA A 139 7.97 3.92 -7.10
C ALA A 139 6.82 3.32 -7.92
N HIS A 140 6.19 2.23 -7.45
CA HIS A 140 5.05 1.62 -8.12
C HIS A 140 3.80 2.51 -8.11
N ALA A 141 3.53 3.23 -7.01
CA ALA A 141 2.45 4.21 -6.98
C ALA A 141 2.65 5.35 -7.97
N VAL A 142 3.89 5.84 -8.13
CA VAL A 142 4.20 6.86 -9.14
C VAL A 142 4.06 6.31 -10.56
N VAL A 143 4.46 5.05 -10.81
CA VAL A 143 4.24 4.38 -12.10
C VAL A 143 2.75 4.31 -12.42
N GLY A 144 1.95 3.74 -11.51
CA GLY A 144 0.50 3.60 -11.73
C GLY A 144 -0.21 4.94 -11.90
N TYR A 145 0.20 5.97 -11.16
CA TYR A 145 -0.28 7.34 -11.35
C TYR A 145 0.06 7.87 -12.76
N THR A 146 1.30 7.69 -13.20
CA THR A 146 1.77 8.18 -14.50
C THR A 146 1.08 7.46 -15.65
N ASP A 147 0.93 6.14 -15.55
CA ASP A 147 0.24 5.33 -16.56
C ASP A 147 -1.23 5.75 -16.70
N ALA A 148 -1.90 6.02 -15.58
CA ALA A 148 -3.28 6.53 -15.60
C ALA A 148 -3.38 7.91 -16.29
N LEU A 149 -2.43 8.82 -16.05
CA LEU A 149 -2.39 10.10 -16.75
C LEU A 149 -2.12 9.94 -18.25
N VAL A 150 -1.19 9.06 -18.64
CA VAL A 150 -0.88 8.78 -20.05
C VAL A 150 -2.11 8.23 -20.76
N GLN A 151 -2.83 7.29 -20.14
CA GLN A 151 -4.09 6.76 -20.66
C GLN A 151 -5.13 7.87 -20.85
N LEU A 152 -5.30 8.75 -19.86
CA LEU A 152 -6.21 9.89 -19.93
C LEU A 152 -5.84 10.85 -21.08
N LEU A 153 -4.55 11.14 -21.27
CA LEU A 153 -4.08 11.99 -22.37
C LEU A 153 -4.39 11.41 -23.75
N PHE A 154 -4.27 10.08 -23.91
CA PHE A 154 -4.63 9.43 -25.16
C PHE A 154 -6.14 9.44 -25.42
N ALA A 155 -6.95 9.19 -24.37
CA ALA A 155 -8.40 9.23 -24.46
C ALA A 155 -8.92 10.63 -24.84
N GLN A 156 -8.31 11.71 -24.29
CA GLN A 156 -8.66 13.09 -24.62
C GLN A 156 -8.27 13.51 -26.05
N ARG A 157 -7.29 12.84 -26.67
CA ARG A 157 -6.82 13.14 -28.04
C ARG A 157 -7.56 12.34 -29.12
N GLY A 158 -8.67 11.68 -28.79
CA GLY A 158 -9.51 10.96 -29.76
C GLY A 158 -8.95 9.62 -30.23
N VAL A 159 -7.90 9.10 -29.58
CA VAL A 159 -7.54 7.69 -29.70
C VAL A 159 -8.51 6.92 -28.80
N LEU A 160 -9.36 6.07 -29.39
CA LEU A 160 -10.36 5.26 -28.69
C LEU A 160 -9.70 4.31 -27.68
N LEU A 161 -9.32 4.82 -26.52
CA LEU A 161 -8.89 4.05 -25.35
C LEU A 161 -9.89 4.36 -24.23
N ALA A 162 -11.02 3.65 -24.28
CA ALA A 162 -12.05 3.51 -23.26
C ALA A 162 -12.74 4.79 -22.72
N GLU A 163 -14.07 4.72 -22.66
CA GLU A 163 -14.96 5.76 -22.12
C GLU A 163 -14.63 6.14 -20.67
N GLN A 164 -14.30 7.43 -20.45
CA GLN A 164 -14.21 8.13 -19.16
C GLN A 164 -13.26 7.48 -18.12
N GLY A 165 -12.73 8.25 -17.17
CA GLY A 165 -11.84 7.71 -16.13
C GLY A 165 -12.47 6.49 -15.42
N PRO A 166 -11.68 5.61 -14.77
CA PRO A 166 -12.22 4.42 -14.13
C PRO A 166 -13.31 4.83 -13.14
N SER A 167 -14.53 4.33 -13.35
CA SER A 167 -15.64 4.56 -12.42
C SER A 167 -15.28 4.01 -11.04
N GLU A 168 -15.86 4.58 -9.99
CA GLU A 168 -15.66 4.06 -8.63
C GLU A 168 -16.01 2.56 -8.53
N GLU A 169 -16.96 2.07 -9.32
CA GLU A 169 -17.30 0.66 -9.42
C GLU A 169 -16.11 -0.20 -9.89
N LYS A 170 -15.38 0.21 -10.94
CA LYS A 170 -14.16 -0.48 -11.39
C LYS A 170 -13.07 -0.48 -10.33
N ILE A 171 -12.95 0.62 -9.58
CA ILE A 171 -12.02 0.73 -8.44
C ILE A 171 -12.43 -0.27 -7.34
N LEU A 172 -13.71 -0.35 -7.00
CA LEU A 172 -14.22 -1.29 -6.01
C LEU A 172 -14.02 -2.75 -6.43
N ASP A 173 -14.22 -3.07 -7.70
CA ASP A 173 -13.99 -4.41 -8.25
C ASP A 173 -12.52 -4.80 -8.15
N ARG A 174 -11.60 -3.92 -8.58
CA ARG A 174 -10.16 -4.19 -8.48
C ARG A 174 -9.70 -4.30 -7.02
N LEU A 175 -10.25 -3.47 -6.14
CA LEU A 175 -9.99 -3.55 -4.70
C LEU A 175 -10.44 -4.90 -4.13
N GLN A 176 -11.63 -5.37 -4.48
CA GLN A 176 -12.14 -6.67 -4.05
C GLN A 176 -11.28 -7.83 -4.56
N GLN A 177 -10.76 -7.75 -5.79
CA GLN A 177 -9.84 -8.75 -6.34
C GLN A 177 -8.55 -8.83 -5.50
N LEU A 178 -7.90 -7.70 -5.24
CA LEU A 178 -6.65 -7.67 -4.46
C LEU A 178 -6.86 -8.14 -3.02
N GLU A 179 -7.99 -7.81 -2.40
CA GLU A 179 -8.36 -8.34 -1.08
C GLU A 179 -8.55 -9.87 -1.12
N ALA A 180 -9.22 -10.40 -2.15
CA ALA A 180 -9.42 -11.84 -2.30
C ALA A 180 -8.09 -12.59 -2.55
N GLU A 181 -7.18 -11.99 -3.32
CA GLU A 181 -5.82 -12.52 -3.54
C GLU A 181 -5.03 -12.58 -2.23
N LEU A 182 -5.07 -11.52 -1.42
CA LEU A 182 -4.44 -11.51 -0.09
C LEU A 182 -4.98 -12.64 0.80
N GLU A 183 -6.30 -12.81 0.85
CA GLU A 183 -6.93 -13.88 1.62
C GLU A 183 -6.60 -15.29 1.09
N ALA A 184 -6.36 -15.44 -0.22
CA ALA A 184 -5.86 -16.69 -0.78
C ALA A 184 -4.42 -16.99 -0.31
N PHE A 185 -3.56 -15.98 -0.23
CA PHE A 185 -2.21 -16.14 0.33
C PHE A 185 -2.24 -16.53 1.81
N ARG A 186 -3.09 -15.89 2.62
CA ARG A 186 -3.27 -16.22 4.04
C ARG A 186 -3.76 -17.66 4.25
N ARG A 187 -4.79 -18.08 3.51
CA ARG A 187 -5.33 -19.45 3.59
C ARG A 187 -4.33 -20.52 3.18
N SER A 188 -3.49 -20.25 2.19
CA SER A 188 -2.44 -21.17 1.74
C SER A 188 -1.17 -21.17 2.60
N ALA A 189 -1.17 -20.41 3.70
CA ALA A 189 -0.11 -20.39 4.70
C ALA A 189 -0.39 -21.34 5.88
N HIS A 190 -1.66 -21.72 6.06
CA HIS A 190 -2.17 -22.67 7.05
C HIS A 190 -2.33 -24.06 6.43
#